data_AF-A0A962X820-F1
#
_entry.id   AF-A0A962X820-F1
#
_cell.length_a   1.000
_cell.length_b   1.000
_cell.length_c   1.000
_cell.angle_alpha   90.00
_cell.angle_beta   90.00
_cell.angle_gamma   90.00
#
_symmetry.space_group_name_H-M   'P 1'
#
loop_
_entity.id
_entity.type
_entity.pdbx_description
1 polymer ?
#
loop_
_entity_poly.entity_id
_entity_poly.type
_entity_poly.pdbx_seq_one_letter_code
_entity_poly.pdbx_strand_id
1 'polypeptide(L)'
;MALDAIDHYLLGHAQQQHERWLQQNVFQTRELQEQLAEQSAANQGRKAIIDALVAAYNINDWQSIQTILGDYNTRNAIYQSRYFPTLNSMKPA
;
A
#
# COMPACT_ATOMS: atom_id res chain seq x y z
N MET A 1 15.31 -52.82 -1.37
CA MET A 1 15.53 -51.36 -1.31
C MET A 1 14.59 -50.61 -2.26
N ALA A 2 13.27 -50.88 -2.19
CA ALA A 2 12.27 -50.23 -3.04
C ALA A 2 11.53 -49.09 -2.30
N LEU A 3 11.54 -49.10 -0.96
CA LEU A 3 10.95 -48.04 -0.13
C LEU A 3 11.70 -46.71 -0.26
N ASP A 4 13.02 -46.73 -0.37
CA ASP A 4 13.87 -45.52 -0.44
C ASP A 4 13.65 -44.69 -1.73
N ALA A 5 13.39 -45.35 -2.86
CA ALA A 5 13.11 -44.67 -4.14
C ALA A 5 11.71 -44.01 -4.15
N ILE A 6 10.73 -44.62 -3.47
CA ILE A 6 9.38 -44.07 -3.33
C ILE A 6 9.40 -42.88 -2.35
N ASP A 7 10.14 -42.99 -1.25
CA ASP A 7 10.31 -41.91 -0.28
C ASP A 7 11.05 -40.70 -0.90
N HIS A 8 12.11 -40.94 -1.69
CA HIS A 8 12.79 -39.86 -2.43
C HIS A 8 11.89 -39.17 -3.45
N TYR A 9 11.07 -39.94 -4.18
CA TYR A 9 10.11 -39.37 -5.14
C TYR A 9 9.06 -38.52 -4.42
N LEU A 10 8.50 -39.01 -3.31
CA LEU A 10 7.53 -38.28 -2.50
C LEU A 10 8.10 -36.99 -1.90
N LEU A 11 9.33 -37.04 -1.37
CA LEU A 11 10.02 -35.86 -0.84
C LEU A 11 10.30 -34.81 -1.93
N GLY A 12 10.78 -35.23 -3.10
CA GLY A 12 11.00 -34.33 -4.22
C GLY A 12 9.70 -33.69 -4.73
N HIS A 13 8.61 -34.46 -4.79
CA HIS A 13 7.30 -33.94 -5.17
C HIS A 13 6.74 -32.94 -4.15
N ALA A 14 6.91 -33.23 -2.85
CA ALA A 14 6.49 -32.34 -1.77
C ALA A 14 7.28 -31.03 -1.79
N GLN A 15 8.60 -31.08 -2.02
CA GLN A 15 9.43 -29.88 -2.17
C GLN A 15 8.99 -29.04 -3.38
N GLN A 16 8.78 -29.65 -4.54
CA GLN A 16 8.33 -28.92 -5.74
C GLN A 16 6.92 -28.34 -5.59
N GLN A 17 6.02 -29.00 -4.86
CA GLN A 17 4.70 -28.44 -4.53
C GLN A 17 4.82 -27.27 -3.56
N HIS A 18 5.70 -27.38 -2.56
CA HIS A 18 5.96 -26.32 -1.61
C HIS A 18 6.58 -25.09 -2.28
N GLU A 19 7.55 -25.26 -3.17
CA GLU A 19 8.15 -24.16 -3.94
C GLU A 19 7.12 -23.47 -4.85
N ARG A 20 6.28 -24.25 -5.54
CA ARG A 20 5.18 -23.69 -6.35
C ARG A 20 4.16 -22.94 -5.50
N TRP A 21 3.81 -23.48 -4.33
CA TRP A 21 2.92 -22.82 -3.38
C TRP A 21 3.54 -21.51 -2.87
N LEU A 22 4.82 -21.52 -2.47
CA LEU A 22 5.53 -20.31 -2.06
C LEU A 22 5.55 -19.27 -3.17
N GLN A 23 5.89 -19.64 -4.40
CA GLN A 23 5.89 -18.71 -5.52
C GLN A 23 4.51 -18.08 -5.74
N GLN A 24 3.46 -18.89 -5.85
CA GLN A 24 2.09 -18.41 -6.09
C GLN A 24 1.58 -17.50 -4.96
N ASN A 25 1.82 -17.89 -3.70
CA ASN A 25 1.37 -17.12 -2.54
C ASN A 25 2.20 -15.84 -2.36
N VAL A 26 3.51 -15.85 -2.69
CA VAL A 26 4.35 -14.65 -2.63
C VAL A 26 3.89 -13.60 -3.64
N PHE A 27 3.52 -14.00 -4.86
CA PHE A 27 2.96 -13.06 -5.85
C PHE A 27 1.63 -12.46 -5.38
N GLN A 28 0.68 -13.28 -4.92
CA GLN A 28 -0.60 -12.80 -4.39
C GLN A 28 -0.40 -11.89 -3.17
N THR A 29 0.55 -12.22 -2.30
CA THR A 29 0.84 -11.41 -1.11
C THR A 29 1.47 -10.08 -1.48
N ARG A 30 2.35 -10.03 -2.49
CA ARG A 30 2.92 -8.77 -3.01
C ARG A 30 1.86 -7.89 -3.66
N GLU A 31 0.99 -8.47 -4.49
CA GLU A 31 -0.10 -7.72 -5.13
C GLU A 31 -1.06 -7.13 -4.07
N LEU A 32 -1.43 -7.92 -3.07
CA LEU A 32 -2.26 -7.43 -1.95
C LEU A 32 -1.54 -6.36 -1.13
N GLN A 33 -0.23 -6.50 -0.91
CA GLN A 33 0.57 -5.47 -0.23
C GLN A 33 0.64 -4.17 -1.03
N GLU A 34 0.79 -4.24 -2.35
CA GLU A 34 0.77 -3.09 -3.24
C GLU A 34 -0.59 -2.39 -3.22
N GLN A 35 -1.69 -3.15 -3.34
CA GLN A 35 -3.05 -2.61 -3.25
C GLN A 35 -3.31 -1.95 -1.89
N LEU A 36 -2.87 -2.57 -0.80
CA LEU A 36 -3.00 -2.01 0.54
C LEU A 36 -2.18 -0.73 0.68
N ALA A 37 -0.95 -0.71 0.16
CA ALA A 37 -0.09 0.46 0.19
C ALA A 37 -0.71 1.63 -0.59
N GLU A 38 -1.25 1.38 -1.78
CA GLU A 38 -1.93 2.38 -2.59
C GLU A 38 -3.20 2.93 -1.92
N GLN A 39 -4.03 2.05 -1.37
CA GLN A 39 -5.26 2.45 -0.69
C GLN A 39 -4.96 3.23 0.59
N SER A 40 -3.99 2.78 1.38
CA SER A 40 -3.54 3.47 2.58
C SER A 40 -2.99 4.85 2.24
N ALA A 41 -2.12 4.95 1.24
CA ALA A 41 -1.59 6.22 0.75
C ALA A 41 -2.69 7.17 0.28
N ALA A 42 -3.67 6.67 -0.48
CA ALA A 42 -4.81 7.47 -0.93
C ALA A 42 -5.65 8.00 0.23
N ASN A 43 -5.89 7.16 1.25
CA ASN A 43 -6.60 7.57 2.45
C ASN A 43 -5.83 8.64 3.23
N GLN A 44 -4.51 8.51 3.38
CA GLN A 44 -3.68 9.51 4.05
C GLN A 44 -3.65 10.84 3.29
N GLY A 45 -3.56 10.79 1.96
CA GLY A 45 -3.63 12.00 1.12
C GLY A 45 -4.97 12.73 1.26
N ARG A 46 -6.10 12.01 1.25
CA ARG A 46 -7.44 12.60 1.48
C ARG A 46 -7.58 13.18 2.88
N LYS A 47 -7.11 12.45 3.90
CA LYS A 47 -7.11 12.91 5.29
C LYS A 47 -6.32 14.22 5.45
N ALA A 48 -5.17 14.35 4.77
CA ALA A 48 -4.36 15.56 4.82
C ALA A 48 -5.11 16.81 4.37
N ILE A 49 -5.94 16.69 3.32
CA ILE A 49 -6.79 17.80 2.84
C ILE A 49 -7.82 18.17 3.91
N ILE A 50 -8.48 17.17 4.50
CA ILE A 50 -9.48 17.40 5.56
C ILE A 50 -8.84 18.04 6.79
N ASP A 51 -7.69 17.53 7.24
CA ASP A 51 -6.96 18.09 8.37
C ASP A 51 -6.56 19.55 8.11
N ALA A 52 -6.11 19.88 6.89
CA ALA A 52 -5.77 21.25 6.51
C ALA A 52 -7.00 22.17 6.53
N LEU A 53 -8.16 21.70 6.05
CA LEU A 53 -9.42 22.45 6.12
C LEU A 53 -9.88 22.67 7.57
N VAL A 54 -9.80 21.63 8.42
CA VAL A 54 -10.16 21.72 9.83
C VAL A 54 -9.22 22.68 10.57
N ALA A 55 -7.91 22.61 10.31
CA ALA A 55 -6.93 23.50 10.90
C ALA A 55 -7.20 24.97 10.52
N ALA A 56 -7.48 25.25 9.23
CA ALA A 56 -7.82 26.58 8.76
C ALA A 56 -9.14 27.08 9.37
N TYR A 57 -10.15 26.21 9.48
CA TYR A 57 -11.42 26.54 10.12
C TYR A 57 -11.26 26.91 11.60
N ASN A 58 -10.46 26.14 12.34
CA ASN A 58 -10.23 26.38 13.78
C ASN A 58 -9.60 27.76 14.08
N ILE A 59 -8.85 28.33 13.12
CA ILE A 59 -8.23 29.65 13.26
C ILE A 59 -8.97 30.75 12.46
N ASN A 60 -10.14 30.44 11.90
CA ASN A 60 -10.93 31.33 11.02
C ASN A 60 -10.17 31.83 9.78
N ASP A 61 -9.24 31.03 9.24
CA ASP A 61 -8.51 31.35 8.01
C ASP A 61 -9.36 30.99 6.77
N TRP A 62 -10.31 31.87 6.47
CA TRP A 62 -11.20 31.73 5.33
C TRP A 62 -10.47 31.75 3.99
N GLN A 63 -9.33 32.45 3.90
CA GLN A 63 -8.55 32.53 2.67
C GLN A 63 -7.88 31.19 2.36
N SER A 64 -7.32 30.52 3.37
CA SER A 64 -6.80 29.16 3.20
C SER A 64 -7.90 28.17 2.85
N ILE A 65 -9.08 28.26 3.47
CA ILE A 65 -10.22 27.40 3.11
C ILE A 65 -10.60 27.60 1.63
N GLN A 66 -10.74 28.84 1.18
CA GLN A 66 -11.06 29.15 -0.22
C GLN A 66 -9.98 28.67 -1.17
N THR A 67 -8.70 28.80 -0.81
CA THR A 67 -7.58 28.34 -1.62
C THR A 67 -7.60 26.82 -1.75
N ILE A 68 -7.78 26.09 -0.64
CA ILE A 68 -7.84 24.63 -0.65
C ILE A 68 -9.07 24.13 -1.42
N LEU A 69 -10.24 24.77 -1.29
CA LEU A 69 -11.46 24.34 -1.99
C LEU A 69 -11.52 24.82 -3.45
N GLY A 70 -10.87 25.93 -3.78
CA GLY A 70 -10.90 26.57 -5.09
C GLY A 70 -9.79 26.09 -6.03
N ASP A 71 -8.61 25.74 -5.52
CA ASP A 71 -7.46 25.37 -6.35
C ASP A 71 -7.14 23.87 -6.27
N TYR A 72 -7.17 23.22 -7.44
CA TYR A 72 -6.78 21.83 -7.59
C TYR A 72 -5.30 21.61 -7.26
N ASN A 73 -4.41 22.51 -7.66
CA ASN A 73 -2.98 22.34 -7.47
C ASN A 73 -2.62 22.38 -5.98
N THR A 74 -3.23 23.30 -5.23
CA THR A 74 -3.13 23.36 -3.78
C THR A 74 -3.58 22.03 -3.14
N ARG A 75 -4.75 21.50 -3.51
CA ARG A 75 -5.19 20.18 -2.99
C ARG A 75 -4.24 19.06 -3.36
N ASN A 76 -3.76 19.05 -4.59
CA ASN A 76 -2.85 18.03 -5.08
C ASN A 76 -1.51 18.06 -4.33
N ALA A 77 -0.97 19.26 -4.05
CA ALA A 77 0.24 19.40 -3.25
C ALA A 77 0.06 18.87 -1.82
N ILE A 78 -1.05 19.22 -1.15
CA ILE A 78 -1.38 18.72 0.19
C ILE A 78 -1.55 17.19 0.15
N TYR A 79 -2.28 16.66 -0.82
CA TYR A 79 -2.48 15.22 -1.02
C TYR A 79 -1.15 14.49 -1.18
N GLN A 80 -0.30 14.95 -2.10
CA GLN A 80 0.98 14.34 -2.44
C GLN A 80 1.96 14.36 -1.25
N SER A 81 1.90 15.40 -0.41
CA SER A 81 2.74 15.53 0.78
C SER A 81 2.57 14.37 1.79
N ARG A 82 1.42 13.68 1.78
CA ARG A 82 1.17 12.49 2.60
C ARG A 82 1.08 11.21 1.78
N TYR A 83 0.60 11.26 0.55
CA TYR A 83 0.47 10.09 -0.33
C TYR A 83 1.82 9.39 -0.58
N PHE A 84 2.81 10.10 -1.12
CA PHE A 84 4.09 9.47 -1.50
C PHE A 84 4.88 8.93 -0.30
N PRO A 85 5.00 9.65 0.83
CA PRO A 85 5.63 9.09 2.01
C PRO A 85 4.95 7.81 2.51
N THR A 86 3.62 7.78 2.56
CA THR A 86 2.89 6.57 2.98
C THR A 86 3.10 5.42 2.00
N LEU A 87 2.97 5.67 0.69
CA LEU A 87 3.18 4.66 -0.34
C LEU A 87 4.59 4.06 -0.26
N ASN A 88 5.60 4.91 -0.15
CA ASN A 88 7.01 4.49 -0.10
C ASN A 88 7.36 3.74 1.19
N SER A 89 6.67 4.04 2.30
CA SER A 89 6.87 3.31 3.57
C SER A 89 6.28 1.89 3.56
N MET A 90 5.34 1.61 2.67
CA MET A 90 4.60 0.34 2.60
C MET A 90 5.02 -0.53 1.41
N LYS A 91 5.73 0.03 0.42
CA LYS A 91 6.29 -0.76 -0.68
C LYS A 91 7.41 -1.67 -0.17
N PRO A 92 7.39 -2.97 -0.50
CA PRO A 92 8.52 -3.85 -0.24
C PRO A 92 9.75 -3.38 -1.02
N ALA A 93 10.93 -3.48 -0.40
CA ALA A 93 12.22 -3.12 -1.00
C ALA A 93 12.62 -4.07 -2.14
#